data_AF-A0A7S0WW26-F1
#
_entry.id   AF-A0A7S0WW26-F1
#
_cell.length_a   1.000
_cell.length_b   1.000
_cell.length_c   1.000
_cell.angle_alpha   90.00
_cell.angle_beta   90.00
_cell.angle_gamma   90.00
#
_symmetry.space_group_name_H-M   'P 1'
#
loop_
_entity.id
_entity.type
_entity.pdbx_description
1 polymer ?
#
loop_
_entity_poly.entity_id
_entity_poly.type
_entity_poly.pdbx_seq_one_letter_code
_entity_poly.pdbx_strand_id
1 'polypeptide(L)'
;DWELALQRKGAITSEAKEAVVRRYFAGVNAKDRDMIVSCFADQVELRDMCGISKGAPRLATAADMGDRCMEFVAAHPDVRVFFEQEPRADREGVWVWAHWAEEGTWSGESCGLAPEGTPIDVSGQTRFLLEERDGEPKIVKQVVYRTFTDWELALQRKGAITSEAKEAVVRRYFAGVNAKDRDMIVSCFADQVELRDMCGISKGAPRLATAADMGDRCMEFVAAHPDVRVFFEQEPRADREGVWVWAHWAEEGTW
;
A
#
# COMPACT_ATOMS: atom_id res chain seq x y z
N ASP A 1 40.63 8.10 -12.48
CA ASP A 1 39.51 7.34 -13.07
C ASP A 1 39.48 5.90 -12.55
N TRP A 2 39.40 5.75 -11.22
CA TRP A 2 39.25 4.48 -10.50
C TRP A 2 38.20 4.63 -9.39
N GLU A 3 38.02 5.85 -8.88
CA GLU A 3 36.86 6.28 -8.07
C GLU A 3 35.52 6.16 -8.82
N LEU A 4 35.48 6.45 -10.13
CA LEU A 4 34.32 6.22 -10.99
C LEU A 4 34.08 4.73 -11.28
N ALA A 5 35.12 3.89 -11.22
CA ALA A 5 35.01 2.44 -11.31
C ALA A 5 34.57 1.80 -9.99
N LEU A 6 34.90 2.42 -8.84
CA LEU A 6 34.37 2.05 -7.52
C LEU A 6 32.93 2.51 -7.30
N GLN A 7 32.53 3.67 -7.84
CA GLN A 7 31.11 4.08 -7.89
C GLN A 7 30.27 3.23 -8.85
N ARG A 8 30.91 2.48 -9.76
CA ARG A 8 30.30 1.47 -10.64
C ARG A 8 30.38 0.05 -10.11
N LYS A 9 30.75 -0.17 -8.83
CA LYS A 9 30.41 -1.43 -8.15
C LYS A 9 28.90 -1.50 -7.95
N GLY A 10 28.23 -2.00 -8.99
CA GLY A 10 26.94 -2.68 -8.94
C GLY A 10 25.81 -1.98 -8.21
N ALA A 11 25.37 -0.80 -8.65
CA ALA A 11 24.05 -0.34 -8.23
C ALA A 11 23.01 -1.40 -8.67
N ILE A 12 22.35 -2.05 -7.71
CA ILE A 12 21.29 -3.03 -7.97
C ILE A 12 20.25 -2.40 -8.89
N THR A 13 19.92 -3.08 -9.99
CA THR A 13 18.95 -2.57 -10.96
C THR A 13 17.52 -2.66 -10.43
N SER A 14 16.64 -1.81 -10.96
CA SER A 14 15.20 -1.86 -10.66
C SER A 14 14.61 -3.24 -10.93
N GLU A 15 15.01 -3.90 -12.01
CA GLU A 15 14.54 -5.24 -12.37
C GLU A 15 14.94 -6.28 -11.32
N ALA A 16 16.16 -6.19 -10.78
CA ALA A 16 16.61 -7.09 -9.71
C ALA A 16 15.82 -6.86 -8.42
N LYS A 17 15.46 -5.62 -8.10
CA LYS A 17 14.62 -5.30 -6.94
C LYS A 17 13.19 -5.82 -7.11
N GLU A 18 12.59 -5.60 -8.27
CA GLU A 18 11.26 -6.13 -8.58
C GLU A 18 11.24 -7.67 -8.56
N ALA A 19 12.30 -8.32 -9.04
CA ALA A 19 12.44 -9.77 -8.99
C ALA A 19 12.44 -10.32 -7.56
N VAL A 20 13.04 -9.63 -6.59
CA VAL A 20 12.96 -10.01 -5.16
C VAL A 20 11.54 -9.91 -4.63
N VAL A 21 10.78 -8.88 -5.01
CA VAL A 21 9.37 -8.75 -4.63
C VAL A 21 8.54 -9.89 -5.26
N ARG A 22 8.73 -10.19 -6.55
CA ARG A 22 8.07 -11.35 -7.19
C ARG A 22 8.40 -12.66 -6.49
N ARG A 23 9.68 -12.88 -6.14
CA ARG A 23 10.13 -14.06 -5.38
C ARG A 23 9.48 -14.16 -4.00
N TYR A 24 9.31 -13.04 -3.29
CA TYR A 24 8.62 -13.01 -2.01
C TYR A 24 7.18 -13.54 -2.14
N PHE A 25 6.39 -12.99 -3.07
CA PHE A 25 5.02 -13.46 -3.30
C PHE A 25 4.95 -14.89 -3.88
N ALA A 26 5.92 -15.27 -4.71
CA ALA A 26 6.05 -16.66 -5.17
C ALA A 26 6.31 -17.62 -4.01
N GLY A 27 7.12 -17.22 -3.03
CA GLY A 27 7.36 -17.96 -1.79
C GLY A 27 6.09 -18.14 -0.97
N VAL A 28 5.26 -17.09 -0.85
CA VAL A 28 3.94 -17.18 -0.18
C VAL A 28 3.05 -18.21 -0.89
N ASN A 29 2.90 -18.12 -2.21
CA ASN A 29 2.11 -19.07 -2.99
C ASN A 29 2.65 -20.51 -2.94
N ALA A 30 3.97 -20.66 -2.97
CA ALA A 30 4.64 -21.95 -2.88
C ALA A 30 4.64 -22.51 -1.44
N LYS A 31 4.24 -21.70 -0.45
CA LYS A 31 4.32 -22.02 0.97
C LYS A 31 5.75 -22.35 1.40
N ASP A 32 6.71 -21.68 0.77
CA ASP A 32 8.13 -21.89 0.92
C ASP A 32 8.69 -20.81 1.85
N ARG A 33 8.78 -21.18 3.13
CA ARG A 33 9.32 -20.31 4.18
C ARG A 33 10.72 -19.81 3.83
N ASP A 34 11.59 -20.66 3.31
CA ASP A 34 12.98 -20.30 3.08
C ASP A 34 13.10 -19.33 1.89
N MET A 35 12.26 -19.52 0.87
CA MET A 35 12.11 -18.54 -0.22
C MET A 35 11.63 -17.18 0.29
N ILE A 36 10.69 -17.14 1.22
CA ILE A 36 10.21 -15.89 1.83
C ILE A 36 11.34 -15.24 2.64
N VAL A 37 11.95 -15.97 3.58
CA VAL A 37 13.02 -15.47 4.48
C VAL A 37 14.17 -14.88 3.67
N SER A 38 14.57 -15.56 2.60
CA SER A 38 15.69 -15.16 1.77
C SER A 38 15.52 -13.84 1.00
N CYS A 39 14.30 -13.30 0.92
CA CYS A 39 14.03 -11.98 0.33
C CYS A 39 14.30 -10.81 1.30
N PHE A 40 14.40 -11.07 2.61
CA PHE A 40 14.52 -10.05 3.63
C PHE A 40 15.95 -9.88 4.14
N ALA A 41 16.27 -8.69 4.63
CA ALA A 41 17.47 -8.45 5.40
C ALA A 41 17.31 -8.95 6.84
N ASP A 42 18.42 -9.10 7.57
CA ASP A 42 18.42 -9.56 8.97
C ASP A 42 17.51 -8.75 9.89
N GLN A 43 17.38 -7.44 9.60
CA GLN A 43 16.40 -6.56 10.23
C GLN A 43 15.57 -5.84 9.17
N VAL A 44 14.26 -5.86 9.39
CA VAL A 44 13.25 -5.28 8.51
C VAL A 44 12.37 -4.35 9.33
N GLU A 45 12.20 -3.12 8.88
CA GLU A 45 11.16 -2.23 9.41
C GLU A 45 9.82 -2.58 8.75
N LEU A 46 8.87 -3.13 9.52
CA LEU A 46 7.50 -3.34 9.06
C LEU A 46 6.60 -2.22 9.55
N ARG A 47 5.78 -1.69 8.64
CA ARG A 47 4.63 -0.85 8.95
C ARG A 47 3.39 -1.48 8.33
N ASP A 48 2.57 -2.09 9.18
CA ASP A 48 1.21 -2.45 8.82
C ASP A 48 0.30 -1.26 9.12
N MET A 49 -0.15 -0.60 8.05
CA MET A 49 -0.94 0.63 8.15
C MET A 49 -2.38 0.36 8.53
N CYS A 50 -2.86 -0.85 8.24
CA CYS A 50 -4.23 -1.26 8.48
C CYS A 50 -4.34 -2.14 9.74
N GLY A 51 -3.30 -2.91 10.09
CA GLY A 51 -3.29 -3.75 11.27
C GLY A 51 -3.39 -3.00 12.61
N ILE A 52 -3.41 -3.77 13.70
CA ILE A 52 -3.60 -3.31 15.09
C ILE A 52 -2.59 -2.22 15.48
N SER A 53 -1.40 -2.19 14.88
CA SER A 53 -0.35 -1.21 15.15
C SER A 53 -0.62 0.18 14.56
N LYS A 54 -1.66 0.37 13.72
CA LYS A 54 -2.04 1.66 13.12
C LYS A 54 -0.85 2.37 12.45
N GLY A 55 0.01 1.62 11.76
CA GLY A 55 1.18 2.16 11.08
C GLY A 55 2.39 2.48 11.97
N ALA A 56 2.35 2.16 13.27
CA ALA A 56 3.53 2.26 14.12
C ALA A 56 4.63 1.30 13.60
N PRO A 57 5.87 1.80 13.41
CA PRO A 57 6.96 0.97 12.91
C PRO A 57 7.34 -0.10 13.95
N ARG A 58 7.55 -1.32 13.48
CA ARG A 58 8.16 -2.40 14.26
C ARG A 58 9.38 -2.95 13.53
N LEU A 59 10.39 -3.34 14.28
CA LEU A 59 11.51 -4.12 13.74
C LEU A 59 11.16 -5.60 13.82
N ALA A 60 11.47 -6.32 12.76
CA ALA A 60 11.29 -7.76 12.62
C ALA A 60 12.56 -8.36 12.00
N THR A 61 12.85 -9.61 12.31
CA THR A 61 13.90 -10.36 11.62
C THR A 61 13.36 -10.99 10.33
N ALA A 62 14.24 -11.38 9.42
CA ALA A 62 13.84 -12.17 8.24
C ALA A 62 13.07 -13.45 8.63
N ALA A 63 13.47 -14.09 9.74
CA ALA A 63 12.78 -15.25 10.30
C ALA A 63 11.36 -14.89 10.76
N ASP A 64 11.19 -13.80 11.52
CA ASP A 64 9.86 -13.35 11.96
C ASP A 64 8.93 -13.06 10.78
N MET A 65 9.47 -12.49 9.69
CA MET A 65 8.71 -12.24 8.46
C MET A 65 8.25 -13.54 7.82
N GLY A 66 9.15 -14.52 7.68
CA GLY A 66 8.84 -15.85 7.17
C GLY A 66 7.82 -16.59 8.02
N ASP A 67 8.03 -16.62 9.34
CA ASP A 67 7.13 -17.30 10.29
C ASP A 67 5.73 -16.70 10.25
N ARG A 68 5.61 -15.37 10.22
CA ARG A 68 4.31 -14.71 10.13
C ARG A 68 3.57 -15.04 8.83
N CYS A 69 4.27 -15.12 7.71
CA CYS A 69 3.66 -15.58 6.44
C CYS A 69 3.23 -17.06 6.53
N MET A 70 4.02 -17.91 7.19
CA MET A 70 3.66 -19.32 7.33
C MET A 70 2.48 -19.54 8.29
N GLU A 71 2.36 -18.75 9.35
CA GLU A 71 1.15 -18.72 10.18
C GLU A 71 -0.08 -18.38 9.35
N PHE A 72 0.01 -17.35 8.50
CA PHE A 72 -1.07 -16.99 7.58
C PHE A 72 -1.40 -18.13 6.62
N VAL A 73 -0.41 -18.72 5.97
CA VAL A 73 -0.62 -19.85 5.04
C VAL A 73 -1.18 -21.09 5.75
N ALA A 74 -0.81 -21.34 7.01
CA ALA A 74 -1.36 -22.45 7.80
C ALA A 74 -2.84 -22.24 8.14
N ALA A 75 -3.24 -20.99 8.43
CA ALA A 75 -4.64 -20.63 8.63
C ALA A 75 -5.46 -20.64 7.34
N HIS A 76 -4.80 -20.48 6.19
CA HIS A 76 -5.41 -20.31 4.88
C HIS A 76 -4.71 -21.22 3.84
N PRO A 77 -4.83 -22.56 3.95
CA PRO A 77 -4.06 -23.50 3.16
C PRO A 77 -4.38 -23.48 1.66
N ASP A 78 -5.51 -22.94 1.23
CA ASP A 78 -5.86 -22.74 -0.17
C ASP A 78 -5.56 -21.33 -0.68
N VAL A 79 -4.95 -20.47 0.15
CA VAL A 79 -4.70 -19.08 -0.22
C VAL A 79 -3.79 -18.96 -1.44
N ARG A 80 -4.14 -18.03 -2.30
CA ARG A 80 -3.38 -17.62 -3.47
C ARG A 80 -3.26 -16.11 -3.47
N VAL A 81 -2.04 -15.62 -3.64
CA VAL A 81 -1.75 -14.21 -3.80
C VAL A 81 -1.41 -13.94 -5.25
N PHE A 82 -2.02 -12.94 -5.87
CA PHE A 82 -1.74 -12.55 -7.24
C PHE A 82 -1.60 -11.04 -7.36
N PHE A 83 -0.92 -10.59 -8.40
CA PHE A 83 -0.74 -9.18 -8.67
C PHE A 83 -1.92 -8.62 -9.46
N GLU A 84 -2.59 -7.61 -8.91
CA GLU A 84 -3.48 -6.75 -9.69
C GLU A 84 -2.64 -5.77 -10.53
N GLN A 85 -1.47 -5.37 -10.01
CA GLN A 85 -0.44 -4.67 -10.75
C GLN A 85 0.93 -5.27 -10.40
N GLU A 86 1.69 -5.62 -11.44
CA GLU A 86 3.04 -6.18 -11.31
C GLU A 86 3.96 -5.27 -10.49
N PRO A 87 4.91 -5.84 -9.71
CA PRO A 87 5.87 -5.06 -8.97
C PRO A 87 6.64 -4.12 -9.88
N ARG A 88 6.67 -2.83 -9.51
CA ARG A 88 7.33 -1.78 -10.28
C ARG A 88 8.17 -0.89 -9.39
N ALA A 89 9.42 -0.67 -9.77
CA ALA A 89 10.27 0.30 -9.10
C ALA A 89 9.80 1.74 -9.37
N ASP A 90 9.97 2.64 -8.40
CA ASP A 90 9.78 4.07 -8.62
C ASP A 90 10.84 4.64 -9.58
N ARG A 91 10.66 5.91 -9.94
CA ARG A 91 11.56 6.61 -10.88
C ARG A 91 13.01 6.66 -10.41
N GLU A 92 13.24 6.63 -9.10
CA GLU A 92 14.58 6.68 -8.50
C GLU A 92 15.15 5.27 -8.26
N GLY A 93 14.38 4.22 -8.53
CA GLY A 93 14.73 2.83 -8.27
C GLY A 93 14.86 2.50 -6.77
N VAL A 94 14.34 3.36 -5.88
CA VAL A 94 14.52 3.23 -4.43
C VAL A 94 13.45 2.30 -3.86
N TRP A 95 12.19 2.58 -4.17
CA TRP A 95 11.05 1.78 -3.75
C TRP A 95 10.54 0.87 -4.86
N VAL A 96 10.06 -0.31 -4.49
CA VAL A 96 9.23 -1.15 -5.34
C VAL A 96 7.80 -1.15 -4.79
N TRP A 97 6.84 -1.02 -5.68
CA TRP A 97 5.41 -0.99 -5.38
C TRP A 97 4.76 -2.22 -5.98
N ALA A 98 3.87 -2.87 -5.24
CA ALA A 98 3.06 -3.97 -5.75
C ALA A 98 1.61 -3.79 -5.30
N HIS A 99 0.67 -4.04 -6.20
CA HIS A 99 -0.75 -4.18 -5.87
C HIS A 99 -1.10 -5.65 -5.99
N TRP A 100 -1.69 -6.20 -4.96
CA TRP A 100 -1.93 -7.62 -4.85
C TRP A 100 -3.31 -7.90 -4.26
N ALA A 101 -3.84 -9.07 -4.59
CA ALA A 101 -5.05 -9.60 -3.99
C ALA A 101 -4.83 -11.04 -3.53
N GLU A 102 -5.58 -11.44 -2.51
CA GLU A 102 -5.56 -12.75 -1.88
C GLU A 102 -6.95 -13.37 -2.01
N GLU A 103 -6.98 -14.59 -2.54
CA GLU A 103 -8.17 -15.44 -2.60
C GLU A 103 -7.89 -16.72 -1.81
N GLY A 104 -8.84 -17.18 -1.02
CA GLY A 104 -8.71 -18.43 -0.25
C GLY A 104 -9.85 -18.62 0.74
N THR A 105 -9.63 -19.47 1.75
CA THR A 105 -10.60 -19.78 2.79
C THR A 105 -9.94 -19.81 4.16
N TRP A 106 -10.55 -19.16 5.16
CA TRP A 106 -10.10 -19.28 6.54
C TRP A 106 -10.54 -20.60 7.16
N SER A 107 -9.62 -21.56 7.22
CA SER A 107 -9.89 -22.94 7.64
C SER A 107 -8.96 -23.48 8.73
N GLY A 108 -7.92 -22.75 9.12
CA GLY A 108 -7.06 -23.05 10.27
C GLY A 108 -7.09 -21.97 11.36
N GLU A 109 -6.53 -22.26 12.52
CA GLU A 109 -6.42 -21.29 13.60
C GLU A 109 -5.47 -20.14 13.23
N SER A 110 -5.86 -18.90 13.52
CA SER A 110 -5.03 -17.71 13.30
C SER A 110 -5.09 -16.80 14.52
N CYS A 111 -3.93 -16.48 15.10
CA CYS A 111 -3.81 -15.61 16.28
C CYS A 111 -4.75 -16.02 17.44
N GLY A 112 -4.96 -17.32 17.68
CA GLY A 112 -5.82 -17.84 18.73
C GLY A 112 -7.32 -17.82 18.42
N LEU A 113 -7.71 -17.54 17.17
CA LEU A 113 -9.11 -17.53 16.72
C LEU A 113 -9.41 -18.77 15.88
N ALA A 114 -10.55 -19.39 16.18
CA ALA A 114 -11.02 -20.58 15.49
C ALA A 114 -11.51 -20.24 14.07
N PRO A 115 -11.31 -21.13 13.08
CA PRO A 115 -11.69 -20.87 11.70
C PRO A 115 -13.21 -20.81 11.53
N GLU A 116 -13.68 -19.90 10.68
CA GLU A 116 -15.10 -19.71 10.36
C GLU A 116 -15.49 -20.23 8.96
N GLY A 117 -14.53 -20.67 8.16
CA GLY A 117 -14.77 -21.14 6.78
C GLY A 117 -15.13 -20.01 5.81
N THR A 118 -14.91 -18.75 6.20
CA THR A 118 -15.20 -17.58 5.39
C THR A 118 -14.18 -17.45 4.25
N PRO A 119 -14.61 -17.10 3.03
CA PRO A 119 -13.70 -16.75 1.95
C PRO A 119 -12.80 -15.57 2.34
N ILE A 120 -11.53 -15.64 1.97
CA ILE A 120 -10.59 -14.52 1.98
C ILE A 120 -10.76 -13.79 0.66
N ASP A 121 -10.92 -12.48 0.77
CA ASP A 121 -11.04 -11.55 -0.35
C ASP A 121 -10.37 -10.25 0.12
N VAL A 122 -9.03 -10.25 0.08
CA VAL A 122 -8.20 -9.14 0.57
C VAL A 122 -7.40 -8.59 -0.58
N SER A 123 -7.57 -7.31 -0.89
CA SER A 123 -6.66 -6.56 -1.74
C SER A 123 -5.77 -5.63 -0.92
N GLY A 124 -4.58 -5.36 -1.42
CA GLY A 124 -3.62 -4.49 -0.77
C GLY A 124 -2.57 -3.91 -1.70
N GLN A 125 -1.93 -2.86 -1.21
CA GLN A 125 -0.76 -2.23 -1.80
C GLN A 125 0.39 -2.34 -0.81
N THR A 126 1.54 -2.81 -1.28
CA THR A 126 2.76 -2.85 -0.48
C THR A 126 3.88 -2.07 -1.14
N ARG A 127 4.57 -1.26 -0.33
CA ARG A 127 5.83 -0.62 -0.69
C ARG A 127 6.99 -1.34 -0.05
N PHE A 128 8.02 -1.61 -0.83
CA PHE A 128 9.24 -2.28 -0.40
C PHE A 128 10.43 -1.35 -0.64
N LEU A 129 11.23 -1.13 0.41
CA LEU A 129 12.56 -0.54 0.26
C LEU A 129 13.56 -1.69 0.19
N LEU A 130 14.37 -1.70 -0.86
CA LEU A 130 15.41 -2.69 -1.05
C LEU A 130 16.79 -2.05 -1.08
N GLU A 131 17.71 -2.66 -0.34
CA GLU A 131 19.12 -2.29 -0.28
C GLU A 131 20.00 -3.50 -0.64
N GLU A 132 21.24 -3.23 -1.02
CA GLU A 132 22.24 -4.28 -1.17
C GLU A 132 22.69 -4.80 0.20
N ARG A 133 22.66 -6.12 0.36
CA ARG A 133 23.24 -6.85 1.47
C ARG A 133 23.94 -8.07 0.91
N ASP A 134 25.22 -8.22 1.23
CA ASP A 134 26.06 -9.32 0.77
C ASP A 134 26.04 -9.54 -0.77
N GLY A 135 25.92 -8.45 -1.52
CA GLY A 135 25.88 -8.46 -2.99
C GLY A 135 24.52 -8.82 -3.60
N GLU A 136 23.46 -8.94 -2.79
CA GLU A 136 22.09 -9.19 -3.26
C GLU A 136 21.11 -8.10 -2.79
N PRO A 137 20.04 -7.79 -3.56
CA PRO A 137 18.92 -7.01 -3.07
C PRO A 137 18.19 -7.73 -1.95
N LYS A 138 18.02 -7.06 -0.81
CA LYS A 138 17.17 -7.50 0.30
C LYS A 138 16.17 -6.43 0.68
N ILE A 139 14.96 -6.86 1.06
CA ILE A 139 13.93 -5.99 1.62
C ILE A 139 14.37 -5.56 3.03
N VAL A 140 14.56 -4.27 3.24
CA VAL A 140 14.90 -3.67 4.54
C VAL A 140 13.72 -2.96 5.19
N LYS A 141 12.69 -2.63 4.41
CA LYS A 141 11.46 -2.02 4.91
C LYS A 141 10.26 -2.42 4.05
N GLN A 142 9.17 -2.74 4.72
CA GLN A 142 7.90 -3.09 4.11
C GLN A 142 6.81 -2.22 4.72
N VAL A 143 6.03 -1.56 3.87
CA VAL A 143 4.86 -0.76 4.28
C VAL A 143 3.65 -1.35 3.58
N VAL A 144 2.74 -1.93 4.35
CA VAL A 144 1.57 -2.65 3.86
C VAL A 144 0.33 -1.81 4.12
N TYR A 145 -0.47 -1.63 3.08
CA TYR A 145 -1.86 -1.17 3.14
C TYR A 145 -2.71 -2.31 2.60
N ARG A 146 -3.69 -2.78 3.35
CA ARG A 146 -4.60 -3.84 2.89
C ARG A 146 -6.01 -3.63 3.41
N THR A 147 -6.95 -4.22 2.72
CA THR A 147 -8.31 -4.42 3.24
C THR A 147 -8.29 -5.42 4.40
N PHE A 148 -9.27 -5.31 5.30
CA PHE A 148 -9.41 -6.25 6.40
C PHE A 148 -10.11 -7.52 5.91
N THR A 149 -9.93 -8.60 6.66
CA THR A 149 -10.81 -9.77 6.54
C THR A 149 -12.01 -9.59 7.48
N ASP A 150 -13.11 -10.32 7.26
CA ASP A 150 -14.26 -10.37 8.19
C ASP A 150 -13.82 -10.67 9.66
N TRP A 151 -12.67 -11.34 9.83
CA TRP A 151 -11.93 -11.60 11.08
C TRP A 151 -11.51 -10.33 11.84
N GLU A 152 -11.01 -9.29 11.16
CA GLU A 152 -10.58 -8.02 11.79
C GLU A 152 -11.76 -7.05 12.00
N LEU A 153 -12.79 -7.17 11.17
CA LEU A 153 -14.03 -6.40 11.25
C LEU A 153 -14.90 -6.72 12.47
N ALA A 154 -14.88 -7.96 12.95
CA ALA A 154 -15.63 -8.38 14.13
C ALA A 154 -15.29 -7.55 15.39
N LEU A 155 -14.12 -6.90 15.40
CA LEU A 155 -13.65 -6.04 16.49
C LEU A 155 -14.16 -4.59 16.43
N GLN A 156 -14.73 -4.10 15.32
CA GLN A 156 -14.94 -2.65 15.10
C GLN A 156 -16.38 -2.18 14.83
N ARG A 157 -17.39 -3.06 14.73
CA ARG A 157 -18.73 -2.63 14.26
C ARG A 157 -19.57 -1.85 15.30
N LYS A 158 -19.69 -0.53 15.07
CA LYS A 158 -20.93 0.27 15.31
C LYS A 158 -21.06 1.46 14.32
N GLY A 159 -22.01 1.38 13.38
CA GLY A 159 -22.69 2.53 12.73
C GLY A 159 -22.12 3.12 11.42
N ALA A 160 -22.02 2.37 10.31
CA ALA A 160 -21.33 2.80 9.08
C ALA A 160 -22.21 3.46 7.98
N ILE A 161 -21.59 4.40 7.24
CA ILE A 161 -22.02 5.03 5.97
C ILE A 161 -21.88 4.01 4.81
N THR A 162 -22.73 4.07 3.77
CA THR A 162 -22.69 3.13 2.64
C THR A 162 -21.48 3.33 1.71
N SER A 163 -21.01 2.24 1.10
CA SER A 163 -19.93 2.21 0.09
C SER A 163 -20.13 3.22 -1.04
N GLU A 164 -21.33 3.24 -1.62
CA GLU A 164 -21.68 4.12 -2.74
C GLU A 164 -21.57 5.61 -2.35
N ALA A 165 -22.01 5.98 -1.15
CA ALA A 165 -21.91 7.35 -0.66
C ALA A 165 -20.44 7.78 -0.50
N LYS A 166 -19.57 6.86 -0.08
CA LYS A 166 -18.13 7.14 0.04
C LYS A 166 -17.46 7.30 -1.32
N GLU A 167 -17.75 6.41 -2.26
CA GLU A 167 -17.23 6.53 -3.62
C GLU A 167 -17.67 7.83 -4.29
N ALA A 168 -18.92 8.25 -4.06
CA ALA A 168 -19.44 9.51 -4.57
C ALA A 168 -18.67 10.74 -4.04
N VAL A 169 -18.19 10.70 -2.78
CA VAL A 169 -17.32 11.76 -2.23
C VAL A 169 -15.99 11.81 -2.97
N VAL A 170 -15.37 10.66 -3.25
CA VAL A 170 -14.11 10.62 -4.01
C VAL A 170 -14.31 11.11 -5.44
N ARG A 171 -15.37 10.68 -6.13
CA ARG A 171 -15.70 11.20 -7.47
C ARG A 171 -15.91 12.72 -7.45
N ARG A 172 -16.60 13.24 -6.44
CA ARG A 172 -16.82 14.68 -6.26
C ARG A 172 -15.51 15.44 -6.05
N TYR A 173 -14.59 14.90 -5.25
CA TYR A 173 -13.28 15.50 -5.02
C TYR A 173 -12.51 15.70 -6.34
N PHE A 174 -12.37 14.64 -7.14
CA PHE A 174 -11.66 14.72 -8.44
C PHE A 174 -12.40 15.59 -9.47
N ALA A 175 -13.74 15.59 -9.45
CA ALA A 175 -14.53 16.52 -10.26
C ALA A 175 -14.26 17.99 -9.89
N GLY A 176 -14.16 18.29 -8.59
CA GLY A 176 -13.79 19.61 -8.08
C GLY A 176 -12.39 20.04 -8.53
N VAL A 177 -11.42 19.12 -8.49
CA VAL A 177 -10.05 19.38 -9.00
C VAL A 177 -10.07 19.76 -10.49
N ASN A 178 -10.74 18.96 -11.33
CA ASN A 178 -10.85 19.26 -12.77
C ASN A 178 -11.62 20.55 -13.08
N ALA A 179 -12.67 20.84 -12.30
CA ALA A 179 -13.45 22.06 -12.43
C ALA A 179 -12.73 23.30 -11.84
N LYS A 180 -11.61 23.10 -11.14
CA LYS A 180 -10.92 24.14 -10.36
C LYS A 180 -11.85 24.79 -9.33
N ASP A 181 -12.75 23.97 -8.78
CA ASP A 181 -13.80 24.38 -7.85
C ASP A 181 -13.35 24.06 -6.42
N ARG A 182 -12.81 25.09 -5.77
CA ARG A 182 -12.33 25.01 -4.39
C ARG A 182 -13.43 24.56 -3.42
N ASP A 183 -14.64 25.08 -3.56
CA ASP A 183 -15.71 24.82 -2.61
C ASP A 183 -16.20 23.38 -2.73
N MET A 184 -16.25 22.84 -3.96
CA MET A 184 -16.51 21.43 -4.19
C MET A 184 -15.44 20.53 -3.55
N ILE A 185 -14.17 20.88 -3.68
CA ILE A 185 -13.06 20.15 -3.04
C ILE A 185 -13.21 20.18 -1.51
N VAL A 186 -13.39 21.35 -0.92
CA VAL A 186 -13.54 21.54 0.54
C VAL A 186 -14.72 20.72 1.07
N SER A 187 -15.84 20.66 0.33
CA SER A 187 -17.04 19.92 0.73
C SER A 187 -16.85 18.40 0.88
N CYS A 188 -15.74 17.87 0.38
CA CYS A 188 -15.42 16.43 0.44
C CYS A 188 -14.70 16.04 1.75
N PHE A 189 -14.30 17.01 2.57
CA PHE A 189 -13.49 16.79 3.76
C PHE A 189 -14.26 17.13 5.04
N ALA A 190 -13.95 16.41 6.12
CA ALA A 190 -14.37 16.78 7.46
C ALA A 190 -13.58 18.00 7.96
N ASP A 191 -14.07 18.66 9.02
CA ASP A 191 -13.43 19.85 9.60
C ASP A 191 -11.96 19.62 9.98
N GLN A 192 -11.63 18.39 10.40
CA GLN A 192 -10.26 17.91 10.57
C GLN A 192 -10.03 16.63 9.80
N VAL A 193 -8.90 16.59 9.09
CA VAL A 193 -8.45 15.48 8.27
C VAL A 193 -7.03 15.12 8.70
N GLU A 194 -6.77 13.83 8.94
CA GLU A 194 -5.41 13.32 8.97
C GLU A 194 -4.97 13.06 7.53
N LEU A 195 -4.02 13.86 7.04
CA LEU A 195 -3.42 13.66 5.72
C LEU A 195 -2.06 12.98 5.86
N ARG A 196 -1.80 11.99 5.00
CA ARG A 196 -0.47 11.43 4.78
C ARG A 196 -0.10 11.58 3.32
N ASP A 197 0.75 12.57 3.06
CA ASP A 197 1.34 12.76 1.74
C ASP A 197 2.62 11.92 1.63
N MET A 198 2.55 10.92 0.76
CA MET A 198 3.62 9.94 0.54
C MET A 198 4.65 10.40 -0.51
N CYS A 199 4.32 11.45 -1.27
CA CYS A 199 5.13 12.00 -2.36
C CYS A 199 5.72 13.37 -1.99
N GLY A 200 5.14 14.04 -0.99
CA GLY A 200 5.57 15.34 -0.50
C GLY A 200 6.69 15.34 0.55
N ILE A 201 7.07 16.55 0.94
CA ILE A 201 8.17 16.87 1.87
C ILE A 201 8.02 16.16 3.24
N SER A 202 6.79 15.80 3.61
CA SER A 202 6.47 15.14 4.89
C SER A 202 6.87 13.67 4.99
N LYS A 203 7.35 13.03 3.91
CA LYS A 203 7.83 11.63 3.91
C LYS A 203 6.88 10.64 4.61
N GLY A 204 5.57 10.81 4.44
CA GLY A 204 4.54 9.93 5.02
C GLY A 204 4.24 10.13 6.51
N ALA A 205 4.77 11.16 7.17
CA ALA A 205 4.32 11.53 8.52
C ALA A 205 2.89 12.08 8.46
N PRO A 206 1.98 11.64 9.35
CA PRO A 206 0.64 12.19 9.44
C PRO A 206 0.69 13.66 9.84
N ARG A 207 -0.13 14.48 9.19
CA ARG A 207 -0.41 15.85 9.61
C ARG A 207 -1.90 16.07 9.69
N LEU A 208 -2.32 16.87 10.67
CA LEU A 208 -3.68 17.38 10.70
C LEU A 208 -3.81 18.55 9.73
N ALA A 209 -4.90 18.57 8.98
CA ALA A 209 -5.28 19.63 8.07
C ALA A 209 -6.78 19.91 8.24
N THR A 210 -7.17 21.15 7.99
CA THR A 210 -8.59 21.50 7.87
C THR A 210 -9.09 21.21 6.45
N ALA A 211 -10.40 21.11 6.27
CA ALA A 211 -11.00 21.03 4.94
C ALA A 211 -10.57 22.22 4.04
N ALA A 212 -10.43 23.42 4.61
CA ALA A 212 -9.94 24.61 3.93
C ALA A 212 -8.48 24.42 3.46
N ASP A 213 -7.59 23.92 4.32
CA ASP A 213 -6.19 23.64 3.96
C ASP A 213 -6.09 22.65 2.79
N MET A 214 -6.99 21.65 2.74
CA MET A 214 -7.06 20.69 1.64
C MET A 214 -7.46 21.36 0.33
N GLY A 215 -8.50 22.20 0.37
CA GLY A 215 -8.93 23.00 -0.78
C GLY A 215 -7.84 23.93 -1.30
N ASP A 216 -7.22 24.70 -0.40
CA ASP A 216 -6.18 25.67 -0.76
C ASP A 216 -4.96 24.99 -1.40
N ARG A 217 -4.49 23.88 -0.83
CA ARG A 217 -3.39 23.09 -1.40
C ARG A 217 -3.69 22.55 -2.80
N CYS A 218 -4.89 22.04 -3.03
CA CYS A 218 -5.29 21.61 -4.37
C CYS A 218 -5.33 22.78 -5.35
N MET A 219 -5.81 23.95 -4.93
CA MET A 219 -5.85 25.13 -5.78
C MET A 219 -4.46 25.69 -6.08
N GLU A 220 -3.51 25.62 -5.14
CA GLU A 220 -2.10 25.96 -5.38
C GLU A 220 -1.51 25.09 -6.51
N PHE A 221 -1.76 23.77 -6.45
CA PHE A 221 -1.33 22.83 -7.49
C PHE A 221 -1.95 23.14 -8.86
N VAL A 222 -3.28 23.30 -8.91
CA VAL A 222 -4.01 23.59 -10.15
C VAL A 222 -3.65 24.96 -10.73
N ALA A 223 -3.27 25.93 -9.90
CA ALA A 223 -2.78 27.22 -10.35
C ALA A 223 -1.37 27.14 -10.95
N ALA A 224 -0.50 26.30 -10.39
CA ALA A 224 0.84 26.03 -10.92
C ALA A 224 0.80 25.24 -12.24
N HIS A 225 -0.20 24.35 -12.39
CA HIS A 225 -0.36 23.48 -13.55
C HIS A 225 -1.76 23.63 -14.18
N PRO A 226 -2.04 24.76 -14.87
CA PRO A 226 -3.40 25.13 -15.27
C PRO A 226 -4.01 24.25 -16.36
N ASP A 227 -3.22 23.46 -17.06
CA ASP A 227 -3.65 22.51 -18.07
C ASP A 227 -3.75 21.07 -17.54
N VAL A 228 -3.33 20.81 -16.30
CA VAL A 228 -3.43 19.48 -15.69
C VAL A 228 -4.89 19.07 -15.52
N ARG A 229 -5.16 17.83 -15.93
CA ARG A 229 -6.41 17.11 -15.71
C ARG A 229 -6.12 15.83 -14.97
N VAL A 230 -7.00 15.50 -14.04
CA VAL A 230 -7.01 14.23 -13.33
C VAL A 230 -8.09 13.33 -13.90
N PHE A 231 -7.77 12.08 -14.18
CA PHE A 231 -8.75 11.09 -14.62
C PHE A 231 -8.52 9.76 -13.94
N PHE A 232 -9.59 9.00 -13.76
CA PHE A 232 -9.50 7.67 -13.19
C PHE A 232 -8.97 6.69 -14.23
N GLU A 233 -7.83 6.07 -13.94
CA GLU A 233 -7.40 4.87 -14.66
C GLU A 233 -8.27 3.67 -14.28
N GLN A 234 -8.81 3.69 -13.05
CA GLN A 234 -9.82 2.75 -12.58
C GLN A 234 -10.86 3.50 -11.72
N GLU A 235 -12.14 3.22 -11.96
CA GLU A 235 -13.24 3.84 -11.21
C GLU A 235 -13.04 3.70 -9.70
N PRO A 236 -13.35 4.74 -8.91
CA PRO A 236 -13.27 4.64 -7.47
C PRO A 236 -14.15 3.51 -6.96
N ARG A 237 -13.56 2.65 -6.15
CA ARG A 237 -14.26 1.53 -5.55
C ARG A 237 -14.06 1.58 -4.06
N ALA A 238 -15.18 1.58 -3.35
CA ALA A 238 -15.15 1.23 -1.96
C ALA A 238 -14.65 -0.20 -1.84
N ASP A 239 -13.91 -0.47 -0.77
CA ASP A 239 -13.72 -1.86 -0.38
C ASP A 239 -15.09 -2.53 -0.12
N ARG A 240 -15.09 -3.86 -0.09
CA ARG A 240 -16.30 -4.66 0.15
C ARG A 240 -17.01 -4.27 1.45
N GLU A 241 -16.28 -3.68 2.39
CA GLU A 241 -16.72 -3.25 3.71
C GLU A 241 -17.31 -1.84 3.71
N GLY A 242 -17.11 -1.08 2.63
CA GLY A 242 -17.50 0.31 2.55
C GLY A 242 -16.77 1.17 3.55
N VAL A 243 -15.54 0.87 3.96
CA VAL A 243 -14.73 1.65 4.92
C VAL A 243 -13.83 2.62 4.17
N TRP A 244 -13.00 2.09 3.28
CA TRP A 244 -12.09 2.84 2.43
C TRP A 244 -12.64 2.97 1.01
N VAL A 245 -12.18 4.00 0.31
CA VAL A 245 -12.38 4.13 -1.14
C VAL A 245 -11.02 4.26 -1.79
N TRP A 246 -10.77 3.38 -2.73
CA TRP A 246 -9.58 3.39 -3.57
C TRP A 246 -9.93 4.12 -4.86
N ALA A 247 -9.06 5.06 -5.24
CA ALA A 247 -9.08 5.65 -6.56
C ALA A 247 -7.70 5.47 -7.17
N HIS A 248 -7.65 4.98 -8.40
CA HIS A 248 -6.44 5.01 -9.20
C HIS A 248 -6.62 6.09 -10.25
N TRP A 249 -5.77 7.11 -10.21
CA TRP A 249 -5.86 8.25 -11.09
C TRP A 249 -4.51 8.56 -11.71
N ALA A 250 -4.57 9.17 -12.89
CA ALA A 250 -3.42 9.73 -13.57
C ALA A 250 -3.66 11.22 -13.81
N GLU A 251 -2.56 11.92 -14.04
CA GLU A 251 -2.51 13.34 -14.33
C GLU A 251 -1.97 13.54 -15.76
N GLU A 252 -2.72 14.25 -16.59
CA GLU A 252 -2.32 14.65 -17.93
C GLU A 252 -2.23 16.17 -17.99
N GLY A 253 -1.06 16.70 -18.37
CA GLY A 253 -0.81 18.13 -18.49
C GLY A 253 0.68 18.45 -18.42
N THR A 254 0.99 19.75 -18.44
CA THR A 254 2.36 20.25 -18.40
C THR A 254 2.81 20.47 -16.97
N TRP A 255 3.93 19.84 -16.61
CA TRP A 255 4.58 19.92 -15.31
C TRP A 255 5.68 20.98 -15.28
#